data_AF-A0A1Y9TM44-F1
#
_entry.id   AF-A0A1Y9TM44-F1
#
_cell.length_a   1.000
_cell.length_b   1.000
_cell.length_c   1.000
_cell.angle_alpha   90.00
_cell.angle_beta   90.00
_cell.angle_gamma   90.00
#
_symmetry.space_group_name_H-M   'P 1'
#
loop_
_entity.id
_entity.type
_entity.pdbx_description
1 polymer ?
#
loop_
_entity_poly.entity_id
_entity_poly.type
_entity_poly.pdbx_seq_one_letter_code
_entity_poly.pdbx_strand_id
1 'polypeptide(L)' 'MTKKTLEGTKRKKIRKSGFRARMKTYNGKKIIRARRKRGRYRLAI' A
#
# COMPACT_ATOMS: atom_id res chain seq x y z
N MET A 1 5.30 -25.54 16.10
CA MET A 1 4.54 -24.65 15.18
C MET A 1 5.47 -23.54 14.71
N THR A 2 5.85 -23.51 13.43
CA THR A 2 6.75 -22.49 12.87
C THR A 2 5.98 -21.24 12.48
N LYS A 3 6.55 -20.07 12.80
CA LYS A 3 5.96 -18.76 12.47
C LYS A 3 5.97 -18.56 10.95
N LYS A 4 4.82 -18.22 10.36
CA LYS A 4 4.71 -17.98 8.91
C LYS A 4 4.84 -16.50 8.57
N THR A 5 5.10 -16.21 7.29
CA THR A 5 5.10 -14.84 6.78
C THR A 5 3.67 -14.31 6.62
N LEU A 6 3.53 -12.98 6.50
CA LEU A 6 2.24 -12.27 6.40
C LEU A 6 1.34 -12.37 7.64
N GLU A 7 1.87 -12.82 8.77
CA GLU A 7 1.20 -12.76 10.07
C GLU A 7 1.24 -11.33 10.64
N GLY A 8 0.18 -10.57 10.39
CA GLY A 8 0.04 -9.21 10.88
C GLY A 8 -1.41 -8.75 10.93
N THR A 9 -1.67 -7.68 11.67
CA THR A 9 -3.02 -7.12 11.82
C THR A 9 -3.39 -6.23 10.64
N LYS A 10 -4.70 -6.12 10.36
CA LYS A 10 -5.24 -5.19 9.33
C LYS A 10 -4.74 -3.76 9.56
N ARG A 11 -4.65 -3.32 10.81
CA ARG A 11 -4.12 -2.00 11.20
C ARG A 11 -2.67 -1.81 10.74
N LYS A 12 -1.79 -2.81 10.94
CA LYS A 12 -0.38 -2.74 10.49
C LYS A 12 -0.28 -2.63 8.96
N LYS A 13 -1.10 -3.40 8.23
CA LYS A 13 -1.15 -3.39 6.76
C LYS A 13 -1.52 -2.01 6.21
N ILE A 14 -2.60 -1.42 6.72
CA ILE A 14 -3.10 -0.11 6.26
C ILE A 14 -2.10 1.00 6.59
N ARG A 15 -1.50 0.99 7.78
CA ARG A 15 -0.51 2.01 8.18
C ARG A 15 0.71 2.06 7.27
N LYS A 16 1.12 0.91 6.72
CA LYS A 16 2.32 0.81 5.87
C LYS A 16 2.01 0.95 4.39
N SER A 17 0.93 0.34 3.91
CA SER A 17 0.66 0.21 2.47
C SER A 17 -0.63 0.89 2.00
N GLY A 18 -1.41 1.47 2.92
CA GLY A 18 -2.67 2.13 2.60
C GLY A 18 -2.50 3.45 1.85
N PHE A 19 -3.62 3.95 1.32
CA PHE A 19 -3.63 5.14 0.45
C PHE A 19 -3.01 6.39 1.13
N ARG A 20 -3.38 6.67 2.39
CA ARG A 20 -2.84 7.81 3.15
C ARG A 20 -1.32 7.71 3.33
N ALA A 21 -0.79 6.51 3.57
CA ALA A 21 0.64 6.29 3.70
C ALA A 21 1.38 6.56 2.37
N ARG A 22 0.77 6.20 1.23
CA ARG A 22 1.31 6.53 -0.10
C ARG A 22 1.25 8.03 -0.40
N MET A 23 0.18 8.71 0.00
CA MET A 23 0.06 10.15 -0.26
C MET A 23 0.97 11.02 0.60
N LYS A 24 1.51 10.49 1.72
CA LYS A 24 2.40 11.25 2.61
C LYS A 24 3.76 11.59 1.98
N THR A 25 4.32 10.71 1.15
CA THR A 25 5.67 10.88 0.60
C THR A 25 5.65 11.18 -0.90
N TYR A 26 6.67 11.87 -1.40
CA TYR A 26 6.81 12.16 -2.83
C TYR A 26 6.82 10.87 -3.68
N ASN A 27 7.63 9.89 -3.28
CA ASN A 27 7.72 8.60 -3.97
C ASN A 27 6.40 7.83 -3.95
N GLY A 28 5.66 7.87 -2.83
CA GLY A 28 4.36 7.24 -2.73
C GLY A 28 3.31 7.87 -3.65
N LYS A 29 3.30 9.20 -3.79
CA LYS A 29 2.46 9.91 -4.77
C LYS A 29 2.80 9.49 -6.20
N LYS A 30 4.10 9.35 -6.55
CA LYS A 30 4.56 8.90 -7.87
C LYS A 30 4.02 7.50 -8.20
N ILE A 31 4.05 6.57 -7.23
CA ILE A 31 3.49 5.22 -7.40
C ILE A 31 1.99 5.28 -7.71
N ILE A 32 1.21 6.07 -6.97
CA ILE A 32 -0.23 6.21 -7.21
C ILE A 32 -0.51 6.77 -8.61
N ARG A 33 0.24 7.79 -9.05
CA ARG A 33 0.12 8.34 -10.41
C ARG A 33 0.42 7.27 -11.48
N ALA A 34 1.48 6.50 -11.31
CA ALA A 34 1.82 5.41 -12.24
C ALA A 34 0.73 4.33 -12.30
N ARG A 35 0.14 3.97 -11.15
CA ARG A 35 -0.96 3.00 -11.09
C ARG A 35 -2.24 3.52 -11.76
N ARG A 36 -2.55 4.81 -11.61
CA ARG A 36 -3.65 5.49 -12.33
C ARG A 36 -3.41 5.52 -13.83
N LYS A 37 -2.21 5.89 -14.28
CA LYS A 37 -1.84 5.89 -15.71
C LYS A 37 -2.01 4.50 -16.34
N ARG A 38 -1.72 3.44 -15.59
CA ARG A 38 -1.93 2.05 -16.04
C ARG A 38 -3.40 1.60 -15.99
N GLY A 39 -4.32 2.39 -15.43
CA GLY A 39 -5.73 2.02 -15.31
C GLY A 39 -6.02 0.94 -14.25
N ARG A 40 -5.18 0.83 -13.20
CA ARG A 40 -5.44 -0.16 -12.14
C ARG A 40 -6.68 0.22 -11.33
N TYR A 41 -7.68 -0.66 -11.29
CA TYR A 41 -8.89 -0.49 -10.47
C TYR A 41 -8.57 -0.21 -8.99
N ARG A 42 -7.64 -0.98 -8.41
CA ARG A 42 -7.19 -0.78 -7.02
C ARG A 42 -5.83 -0.10 -6.95
N LEU A 43 -5.79 1.11 -6.37
CA LEU A 43 -4.56 1.93 -6.33
C LEU A 43 -3.69 1.68 -5.09
N ALA A 44 -4.29 1.42 -3.93
CA ALA A 44 -3.59 1.07 -2.70
C ALA A 44 -4.29 -0.11 -2.03
N ILE A 45 -3.68 -0.63 -0.97
CA ILE A 45 -4.27 -1.68 -0.13
C ILE A 45 -5.30 -1.07 0.82
#